data_AF-A0AAN8E9L9-F1
#
_entry.id   AF-A0AAN8E9L9-F1
#
_cell.length_a   1.000
_cell.length_b   1.000
_cell.length_c   1.000
_cell.angle_alpha   90.00
_cell.angle_beta   90.00
_cell.angle_gamma   90.00
#
_symmetry.space_group_name_H-M   'P 1'
#
loop_
_entity.id
_entity.type
_entity.pdbx_description
1 polymer ?
#
loop_
_entity_poly.entity_id
_entity_poly.type
_entity_poly.pdbx_seq_one_letter_code
_entity_poly.pdbx_strand_id
1 'polypeptide(L)'
;MPPSESATSHAGEIHTAVQNAQKGKDASHTKETGAIPATASSTSNGLPPSKGAFDESNISSEVDRILNSINVNGFIKNGTSLPSNPAETQAPTEALHAQTEQPPKTNGTTPQVKDIPPITSILSSWISTAKPSLLTSALRTQLQECILDFIAVTASGATIAPSSEPILKGLLNFTHSQSLPTAKGCTVATRGQSHPPHYAALLNATYGHSLDFDDTHAVSSLHAGVTAIATALAEAEHQLRNNTSTLTSDDILLAILLGYETTIRIGVALSTSSYSRGFHNTSTAGIFGAVAVLSSLRHLTPECISNAFGLAGSKAAGSMQYLANGSHNKRLHPGFAAHDAFLCVSLAEAGVIGADKIIEGDLGLLQAYTDRDRHAVDYERLTSDLGNRWEFTDSALKPYAGCRMTHSFIELADSLGSSLRDGKWSDKGASGIQSIKKIRCTMPKANMILVGQPLPNKIHPENIVDAQFSAYYQVANAVVYGGTHDMAAYDRLKDQAVREMCDKIECVVDEGMKGMSGRMDVFLVDENGEVVEVVRREMGEPLGERSHPFVREKVNEKFMGLMGPVYGEERSGEIMGVIDNIGKEGEEGSLLKLMDLVAEPEK
;
A
#
# COMPACT_ATOMS: atom_id res chain seq x y z
N MET A 1 66.70 8.47 20.35
CA MET A 1 66.51 8.79 21.77
C MET A 1 65.12 9.42 21.92
N PRO A 2 64.27 8.97 22.85
CA PRO A 2 62.98 9.59 23.18
C PRO A 2 63.15 10.72 24.21
N PRO A 3 62.07 11.44 24.58
CA PRO A 3 61.25 11.10 25.77
C PRO A 3 59.74 11.02 25.41
N SER A 4 58.79 10.30 26.03
CA SER A 4 58.55 9.64 27.34
C SER A 4 57.42 10.31 28.12
N GLU A 5 56.33 9.60 28.43
CA GLU A 5 55.64 9.69 29.74
C GLU A 5 54.62 8.55 30.02
N SER A 6 54.24 8.41 31.30
CA SER A 6 53.73 7.17 31.94
C SER A 6 53.21 7.45 33.38
N ALA A 7 52.25 6.74 33.99
CA ALA A 7 51.31 5.70 33.54
C ALA A 7 50.29 5.36 34.67
N THR A 8 49.42 4.35 34.44
CA THR A 8 48.70 3.51 35.44
C THR A 8 47.72 4.11 36.46
N SER A 9 46.45 3.69 36.38
CA SER A 9 45.61 3.10 37.47
C SER A 9 44.44 2.35 36.80
N HIS A 10 43.98 1.13 37.12
CA HIS A 10 43.58 0.43 38.36
C HIS A 10 42.23 0.86 38.97
N ALA A 11 41.13 0.27 38.46
CA ALA A 11 39.81 -0.05 39.07
C ALA A 11 38.79 -0.25 37.92
N GLY A 12 37.78 -1.14 37.96
CA GLY A 12 37.38 -2.16 38.93
C GLY A 12 36.37 -3.13 38.28
N GLU A 13 36.05 -4.22 38.96
CA GLU A 13 35.21 -5.34 38.45
C GLU A 13 33.70 -4.99 38.39
N ILE A 14 32.91 -5.70 37.55
CA ILE A 14 31.72 -6.48 37.97
C ILE A 14 31.00 -7.17 36.78
N HIS A 15 30.70 -8.46 37.00
CA HIS A 15 29.74 -9.36 36.35
C HIS A 15 29.69 -9.60 34.82
N THR A 16 30.07 -10.83 34.47
CA THR A 16 29.46 -11.64 33.40
C THR A 16 29.14 -13.02 33.98
N ALA A 17 27.86 -13.43 34.05
CA ALA A 17 27.46 -14.81 34.34
C ALA A 17 25.94 -15.05 34.07
N VAL A 18 25.57 -15.52 32.88
CA VAL A 18 24.30 -16.23 32.66
C VAL A 18 24.55 -17.41 31.72
N GLN A 19 24.66 -18.61 32.26
CA GLN A 19 24.35 -19.85 31.54
C GLN A 19 23.93 -20.97 32.50
N ASN A 20 22.85 -21.65 32.12
CA ASN A 20 22.45 -23.01 32.50
C ASN A 20 22.07 -23.31 33.97
N ALA A 21 20.78 -23.56 34.20
CA ALA A 21 20.33 -24.95 34.43
C ALA A 21 18.79 -25.09 34.37
N GLN A 22 18.30 -26.02 33.55
CA GLN A 22 16.95 -26.55 33.70
C GLN A 22 16.92 -27.62 34.80
N LYS A 23 15.81 -27.64 35.55
CA LYS A 23 15.02 -28.79 36.06
C LYS A 23 14.52 -28.51 37.47
N GLY A 24 13.20 -28.45 37.63
CA GLY A 24 12.57 -28.21 38.92
C GLY A 24 12.56 -29.45 39.83
N LYS A 25 12.27 -29.21 41.11
CA LYS A 25 11.78 -30.19 42.08
C LYS A 25 10.87 -29.51 43.09
N ASP A 26 9.65 -30.03 43.18
CA ASP A 26 8.80 -30.23 44.36
C ASP A 26 8.80 -29.21 45.51
N ALA A 27 7.64 -28.55 45.63
CA ALA A 27 6.76 -28.56 46.80
C ALA A 27 7.33 -28.29 48.22
N SER A 28 6.78 -27.25 48.87
CA SER A 28 5.77 -27.38 49.96
C SER A 28 5.88 -26.29 51.05
N HIS A 29 4.71 -25.82 51.52
CA HIS A 29 4.44 -25.26 52.88
C HIS A 29 5.21 -24.00 53.35
N THR A 30 4.66 -23.04 54.13
CA THR A 30 3.29 -22.81 54.68
C THR A 30 3.20 -21.39 55.26
N LYS A 31 2.01 -20.73 55.15
CA LYS A 31 1.44 -19.70 56.07
C LYS A 31 2.29 -18.41 56.29
N GLU A 32 1.77 -17.23 56.67
CA GLU A 32 0.64 -16.81 57.51
C GLU A 32 0.00 -15.49 56.97
N THR A 33 -1.33 -15.39 56.92
CA THR A 33 -2.27 -14.61 57.79
C THR A 33 -2.38 -13.08 57.55
N GLY A 34 -3.62 -12.56 57.59
CA GLY A 34 -3.97 -11.14 57.47
C GLY A 34 -5.38 -10.94 56.91
N ALA A 35 -6.34 -10.45 57.71
CA ALA A 35 -7.76 -10.43 57.37
C ALA A 35 -8.37 -9.01 57.23
N ILE A 36 -9.22 -8.83 56.19
CA ILE A 36 -10.64 -8.36 56.20
C ILE A 36 -11.12 -7.64 57.50
N PRO A 37 -11.90 -6.52 57.50
CA PRO A 37 -12.99 -6.17 56.55
C PRO A 37 -13.14 -4.69 56.10
N ALA A 38 -14.10 -4.43 55.19
CA ALA A 38 -14.78 -3.13 55.04
C ALA A 38 -16.26 -3.26 54.62
N THR A 39 -17.08 -2.29 55.05
CA THR A 39 -18.54 -2.22 54.95
C THR A 39 -19.00 -0.74 54.95
N ALA A 40 -20.14 -0.31 54.38
CA ALA A 40 -21.10 -0.92 53.45
C ALA A 40 -22.04 0.20 52.88
N SER A 41 -23.19 -0.20 52.31
CA SER A 41 -24.42 0.60 52.03
C SER A 41 -24.59 1.35 50.69
N SER A 42 -25.62 0.88 49.95
CA SER A 42 -26.63 1.60 49.13
C SER A 42 -26.29 2.90 48.38
N THR A 43 -26.66 3.08 47.11
CA THR A 43 -28.08 3.17 46.67
C THR A 43 -28.29 2.88 45.16
N SER A 44 -29.54 2.67 44.77
CA SER A 44 -30.00 2.24 43.44
C SER A 44 -30.29 3.38 42.46
N ASN A 45 -30.15 3.11 41.15
CA ASN A 45 -31.12 3.53 40.13
C ASN A 45 -31.15 2.49 39.00
N GLY A 46 -32.36 2.13 38.54
CA GLY A 46 -32.58 0.94 37.70
C GLY A 46 -32.88 1.23 36.23
N LEU A 47 -32.62 0.22 35.40
CA LEU A 47 -33.13 0.05 34.03
C LEU A 47 -33.79 -1.34 33.92
N PRO A 48 -34.82 -1.51 33.06
CA PRO A 48 -35.68 -2.71 33.08
C PRO A 48 -35.02 -3.93 32.40
N PRO A 49 -35.42 -5.16 32.77
CA PRO A 49 -34.77 -6.38 32.29
C PRO A 49 -35.22 -6.81 30.89
N SER A 50 -34.25 -7.12 30.02
CA SER A 50 -34.49 -7.90 28.80
C SER A 50 -34.70 -9.38 29.16
N LYS A 51 -35.78 -9.98 28.66
CA LYS A 51 -36.00 -11.43 28.76
C LYS A 51 -35.13 -12.16 27.73
N GLY A 52 -34.42 -13.21 28.15
CA GLY A 52 -33.64 -14.05 27.24
C GLY A 52 -32.53 -14.81 27.94
N ALA A 53 -32.86 -15.68 28.90
CA ALA A 53 -31.88 -16.61 29.45
C ALA A 53 -31.57 -17.68 28.39
N PHE A 54 -30.30 -17.79 27.99
CA PHE A 54 -29.80 -18.92 27.22
C PHE A 54 -29.63 -20.12 28.15
N ASP A 55 -30.11 -21.29 27.70
CA ASP A 55 -29.95 -22.56 28.38
C ASP A 55 -28.86 -23.36 27.66
N GLU A 56 -27.71 -23.55 28.32
CA GLU A 56 -26.54 -24.23 27.74
C GLU A 56 -26.68 -25.77 27.71
N SER A 57 -27.80 -26.33 28.20
CA SER A 57 -27.93 -27.78 28.39
C SER A 57 -28.20 -28.63 27.13
N ASN A 58 -28.34 -28.02 25.94
CA ASN A 58 -28.84 -28.75 24.75
C ASN A 58 -27.93 -28.75 23.51
N ILE A 59 -26.68 -28.27 23.60
CA ILE A 59 -25.75 -28.27 22.44
C ILE A 59 -25.29 -29.69 22.05
N SER A 60 -25.23 -30.63 23.01
CA SER A 60 -24.74 -32.00 22.72
C SER A 60 -25.69 -32.83 21.85
N SER A 61 -27.01 -32.60 21.92
CA SER A 61 -28.00 -33.45 21.26
C SER A 61 -28.17 -33.13 19.77
N GLU A 62 -27.97 -31.86 19.39
CA GLU A 62 -28.07 -31.40 18.00
C GLU A 62 -26.84 -31.81 17.17
N VAL A 63 -25.65 -31.84 17.79
CA VAL A 63 -24.39 -32.27 17.12
C VAL A 63 -24.42 -33.75 16.76
N ASP A 64 -24.86 -34.62 17.68
CA ASP A 64 -25.01 -36.06 17.42
C ASP A 64 -26.06 -36.34 16.33
N ARG A 65 -27.08 -35.47 16.20
CA ARG A 65 -28.11 -35.58 15.16
C ARG A 65 -27.57 -35.22 13.77
N ILE A 66 -26.67 -34.24 13.69
CA ILE A 66 -26.01 -33.85 12.44
C ILE A 66 -25.01 -34.92 11.99
N LEU A 67 -24.18 -35.43 12.91
CA LEU A 67 -23.17 -36.46 12.59
C LEU A 67 -23.79 -37.78 12.10
N ASN A 68 -24.94 -38.19 12.65
CA ASN A 68 -25.66 -39.38 12.20
C ASN A 68 -26.40 -39.23 10.84
N SER A 69 -26.40 -38.03 10.24
CA SER A 69 -27.04 -37.79 8.92
C SER A 69 -26.11 -37.98 7.73
N ILE A 70 -24.80 -38.13 7.96
CA ILE A 70 -23.79 -38.26 6.89
C ILE A 70 -23.61 -39.74 6.54
N ASN A 71 -24.27 -40.18 5.47
CA ASN A 71 -24.19 -41.55 4.97
C ASN A 71 -22.87 -41.85 4.24
N VAL A 72 -21.78 -42.04 5.00
CA VAL A 72 -20.47 -42.46 4.47
C VAL A 72 -20.42 -43.99 4.29
N ASN A 73 -21.19 -44.52 3.33
CA ASN A 73 -21.10 -45.93 2.95
C ASN A 73 -21.27 -46.14 1.44
N GLY A 74 -20.17 -46.02 0.72
CA GLY A 74 -20.11 -46.42 -0.69
C GLY A 74 -18.95 -45.84 -1.47
N PHE A 75 -17.70 -46.27 -1.18
CA PHE A 75 -16.59 -46.33 -2.17
C PHE A 75 -15.31 -47.00 -1.60
N ILE A 76 -15.38 -48.24 -1.08
CA ILE A 76 -14.19 -49.09 -0.91
C ILE A 76 -14.51 -50.55 -1.29
N LYS A 77 -14.28 -50.91 -2.56
CA LYS A 77 -13.97 -52.28 -3.01
C LYS A 77 -13.18 -52.24 -4.32
N ASN A 78 -11.86 -52.40 -4.22
CA ASN A 78 -11.07 -53.39 -4.96
C ASN A 78 -9.60 -53.16 -4.60
N GLY A 79 -9.00 -54.14 -3.92
CA GLY A 79 -7.57 -54.13 -3.61
C GLY A 79 -6.80 -54.97 -4.63
N THR A 80 -5.63 -54.49 -5.05
CA THR A 80 -4.57 -55.29 -5.67
C THR A 80 -3.23 -54.86 -5.09
N SER A 81 -2.36 -55.84 -4.85
CA SER A 81 -1.11 -55.73 -4.11
C SER A 81 -0.01 -54.91 -4.81
N LEU A 82 0.75 -54.15 -4.02
CA LEU A 82 2.06 -53.61 -4.40
C LEU A 82 3.16 -54.66 -4.20
N PRO A 83 4.02 -54.94 -5.19
CA PRO A 83 5.32 -55.57 -4.99
C PRO A 83 6.42 -54.52 -4.74
N SER A 84 7.52 -54.94 -4.13
CA SER A 84 8.57 -54.07 -3.59
C SER A 84 9.87 -54.08 -4.39
N ASN A 85 10.64 -52.98 -4.22
CA ASN A 85 12.07 -52.80 -4.54
C ASN A 85 12.46 -52.53 -6.01
N PRO A 86 13.67 -51.97 -6.27
CA PRO A 86 13.77 -50.81 -7.17
C PRO A 86 14.68 -51.04 -8.38
N ALA A 87 14.53 -50.19 -9.39
CA ALA A 87 15.46 -50.11 -10.51
C ALA A 87 15.70 -48.65 -10.89
N GLU A 88 16.97 -48.30 -11.09
CA GLU A 88 17.39 -47.01 -11.64
C GLU A 88 16.98 -46.93 -13.12
N THR A 89 16.27 -45.87 -13.51
CA THR A 89 16.16 -45.48 -14.92
C THR A 89 16.30 -43.96 -15.04
N GLN A 90 17.31 -43.54 -15.79
CA GLN A 90 17.53 -42.14 -16.16
C GLN A 90 16.32 -41.64 -16.97
N ALA A 91 15.76 -40.49 -16.58
CA ALA A 91 14.73 -39.83 -17.37
C ALA A 91 15.38 -39.01 -18.50
N PRO A 92 14.96 -39.18 -19.77
CA PRO A 92 15.44 -38.34 -20.86
C PRO A 92 14.78 -36.96 -20.82
N THR A 93 15.55 -35.93 -21.15
CA THR A 93 15.07 -34.56 -21.36
C THR A 93 14.39 -34.43 -22.73
N GLU A 94 13.06 -34.60 -22.76
CA GLU A 94 12.23 -34.16 -23.89
C GLU A 94 11.39 -32.94 -23.48
N ALA A 95 11.44 -31.89 -24.30
CA ALA A 95 10.70 -30.65 -24.06
C ALA A 95 9.21 -30.86 -24.34
N LEU A 96 8.38 -30.68 -23.31
CA LEU A 96 6.91 -30.71 -23.41
C LEU A 96 6.38 -29.48 -24.16
N HIS A 97 6.46 -29.50 -25.50
CA HIS A 97 5.57 -28.73 -26.35
C HIS A 97 4.18 -29.39 -26.37
N ALA A 98 3.46 -29.30 -25.25
CA ALA A 98 2.04 -29.60 -25.21
C ALA A 98 1.30 -28.52 -26.01
N GLN A 99 0.69 -28.90 -27.14
CA GLN A 99 -0.36 -28.10 -27.75
C GLN A 99 -1.57 -28.13 -26.79
N THR A 100 -1.76 -27.07 -26.02
CA THR A 100 -2.90 -26.91 -25.14
C THR A 100 -4.15 -26.63 -25.97
N GLU A 101 -4.85 -27.67 -26.41
CA GLU A 101 -6.23 -27.53 -26.83
C GLU A 101 -7.03 -26.98 -25.64
N GLN A 102 -7.63 -25.80 -25.79
CA GLN A 102 -8.53 -25.24 -24.79
C GLN A 102 -9.65 -26.25 -24.51
N PRO A 103 -9.99 -26.55 -23.25
CA PRO A 103 -11.12 -27.41 -22.97
C PRO A 103 -12.37 -26.79 -23.60
N PRO A 104 -13.22 -27.59 -24.28
CA PRO A 104 -14.37 -27.06 -24.97
C PRO A 104 -15.27 -26.30 -23.99
N LYS A 105 -15.69 -25.08 -24.35
CA LYS A 105 -16.62 -24.26 -23.56
C LYS A 105 -17.99 -24.94 -23.52
N THR A 106 -18.17 -25.81 -22.51
CA THR A 106 -19.34 -26.69 -22.31
C THR A 106 -20.50 -26.00 -21.60
N ASN A 107 -20.24 -24.90 -20.90
CA ASN A 107 -21.28 -24.10 -20.25
C ASN A 107 -21.98 -23.23 -21.30
N GLY A 108 -23.29 -23.44 -21.46
CA GLY A 108 -24.12 -22.60 -22.33
C GLY A 108 -24.07 -21.15 -21.87
N THR A 109 -23.75 -20.23 -22.79
CA THR A 109 -23.68 -18.80 -22.48
C THR A 109 -25.08 -18.21 -22.41
N THR A 110 -25.40 -17.57 -21.28
CA THR A 110 -26.44 -16.52 -21.24
C THR A 110 -26.12 -15.52 -22.35
N PRO A 111 -27.12 -14.96 -23.08
CA PRO A 111 -26.84 -13.96 -24.10
C PRO A 111 -26.03 -12.82 -23.50
N GLN A 112 -24.77 -12.72 -23.93
CA GLN A 112 -23.88 -11.63 -23.52
C GLN A 112 -24.58 -10.29 -23.79
N VAL A 113 -24.30 -9.32 -22.94
CA VAL A 113 -24.56 -7.92 -23.27
C VAL A 113 -23.91 -7.67 -24.62
N LYS A 114 -24.71 -7.37 -25.63
CA LYS A 114 -24.14 -6.84 -26.87
C LYS A 114 -23.40 -5.55 -26.52
N ASP A 115 -22.30 -5.32 -27.23
CA ASP A 115 -21.57 -4.05 -27.24
C ASP A 115 -20.54 -3.80 -26.09
N ILE A 116 -20.21 -4.79 -25.25
CA ILE A 116 -19.04 -4.69 -24.34
C ILE A 116 -17.77 -5.25 -25.03
N PRO A 117 -16.65 -4.49 -25.15
CA PRO A 117 -15.40 -4.98 -25.70
C PRO A 117 -14.77 -6.12 -24.86
N PRO A 118 -13.99 -7.05 -25.45
CA PRO A 118 -13.33 -8.14 -24.72
C PRO A 118 -12.07 -7.65 -23.96
N ILE A 119 -12.28 -6.82 -22.93
CA ILE A 119 -11.24 -6.12 -22.16
C ILE A 119 -10.12 -7.06 -21.70
N THR A 120 -10.47 -8.20 -21.10
CA THR A 120 -9.49 -9.17 -20.58
C THR A 120 -8.54 -9.62 -21.70
N SER A 121 -9.09 -10.02 -22.85
CA SER A 121 -8.30 -10.50 -24.00
C SER A 121 -7.48 -9.40 -24.66
N ILE A 122 -8.02 -8.17 -24.78
CA ILE A 122 -7.30 -7.03 -25.37
C ILE A 122 -6.08 -6.67 -24.52
N LEU A 123 -6.26 -6.54 -23.19
CA LEU A 123 -5.15 -6.23 -22.28
C LEU A 123 -4.10 -7.35 -22.29
N SER A 124 -4.51 -8.61 -22.22
CA SER A 124 -3.58 -9.75 -22.31
C SER A 124 -2.78 -9.76 -23.62
N SER A 125 -3.42 -9.48 -24.77
CA SER A 125 -2.73 -9.40 -26.06
C SER A 125 -1.77 -8.21 -26.14
N TRP A 126 -2.15 -7.06 -25.59
CA TRP A 126 -1.32 -5.85 -25.59
C TRP A 126 -0.08 -6.03 -24.70
N ILE A 127 -0.23 -6.53 -23.47
CA ILE A 127 0.89 -6.79 -22.54
C ILE A 127 1.89 -7.78 -23.16
N SER A 128 1.41 -8.87 -23.78
CA SER A 128 2.25 -9.89 -24.42
C SER A 128 3.06 -9.38 -25.61
N THR A 129 2.60 -8.31 -26.29
CA THR A 129 3.18 -7.82 -27.55
C THR A 129 3.83 -6.43 -27.46
N ALA A 130 3.72 -5.76 -26.31
CA ALA A 130 4.38 -4.50 -26.01
C ALA A 130 5.92 -4.63 -26.10
N LYS A 131 6.59 -3.52 -26.45
CA LYS A 131 8.05 -3.48 -26.68
C LYS A 131 8.67 -2.21 -26.12
N PRO A 132 9.97 -2.19 -25.77
CA PRO A 132 10.61 -1.00 -25.21
C PRO A 132 10.62 0.22 -26.15
N SER A 133 10.36 0.05 -27.45
CA SER A 133 10.13 1.15 -28.39
C SER A 133 8.93 2.06 -28.04
N LEU A 134 8.08 1.66 -27.09
CA LEU A 134 7.03 2.49 -26.50
C LEU A 134 7.56 3.52 -25.48
N LEU A 135 8.77 3.31 -24.93
CA LEU A 135 9.38 4.17 -23.90
C LEU A 135 9.97 5.44 -24.51
N THR A 136 9.14 6.47 -24.67
CA THR A 136 9.60 7.83 -24.97
C THR A 136 10.49 8.39 -23.85
N SER A 137 11.31 9.41 -24.15
CA SER A 137 12.13 10.09 -23.14
C SER A 137 11.32 10.64 -21.98
N ALA A 138 10.15 11.23 -22.24
CA ALA A 138 9.26 11.75 -21.21
C ALA A 138 8.74 10.64 -20.27
N LEU A 139 8.33 9.50 -20.82
CA LEU A 139 7.91 8.34 -20.02
C LEU A 139 9.05 7.81 -19.16
N ARG A 140 10.28 7.75 -19.69
CA ARG A 140 11.47 7.33 -18.93
C ARG A 140 11.75 8.25 -17.75
N THR A 141 11.74 9.57 -17.96
CA THR A 141 11.95 10.54 -16.87
C THR A 141 10.89 10.40 -15.77
N GLN A 142 9.61 10.30 -16.13
CA GLN A 142 8.53 10.12 -15.14
C GLN A 142 8.66 8.77 -14.41
N LEU A 143 9.04 7.68 -15.09
CA LEU A 143 9.31 6.39 -14.46
C LEU A 143 10.51 6.46 -13.49
N GLN A 144 11.58 7.17 -13.85
CA GLN A 144 12.74 7.38 -12.97
C GLN A 144 12.35 8.16 -11.71
N GLU A 145 11.55 9.23 -11.83
CA GLU A 145 10.99 9.97 -10.70
C GLU A 145 10.11 9.07 -9.81
N CYS A 146 9.24 8.25 -10.40
CA CYS A 146 8.42 7.29 -9.67
C CYS A 146 9.23 6.18 -8.96
N ILE A 147 10.30 5.66 -9.59
CA ILE A 147 11.19 4.66 -8.97
C ILE A 147 11.95 5.27 -7.80
N LEU A 148 12.45 6.49 -7.98
CA LEU A 148 13.17 7.24 -6.96
C LEU A 148 12.27 7.55 -5.76
N ASP A 149 11.04 8.02 -5.98
CA ASP A 149 10.04 8.21 -4.93
C ASP A 149 9.71 6.90 -4.19
N PHE A 150 9.46 5.82 -4.96
CA PHE A 150 9.18 4.50 -4.40
C PHE A 150 10.31 3.99 -3.51
N ILE A 151 11.57 4.09 -3.95
CA ILE A 151 12.73 3.64 -3.15
C ILE A 151 12.84 4.44 -1.85
N ALA A 152 12.71 5.77 -1.90
CA ALA A 152 12.76 6.63 -0.72
C ALA A 152 11.65 6.31 0.30
N VAL A 153 10.40 6.26 -0.15
CA VAL A 153 9.26 5.96 0.72
C VAL A 153 9.33 4.52 1.26
N THR A 154 9.82 3.57 0.45
CA THR A 154 9.99 2.16 0.87
C THR A 154 11.06 2.00 1.94
N ALA A 155 12.26 2.54 1.75
CA ALA A 155 13.35 2.39 2.72
C ALA A 155 13.08 3.16 4.03
N SER A 156 12.52 4.37 3.92
CA SER A 156 12.05 5.12 5.07
C SER A 156 10.93 4.37 5.80
N GLY A 157 9.90 3.91 5.08
CA GLY A 157 8.79 3.14 5.63
C GLY A 157 9.20 1.82 6.29
N ALA A 158 10.18 1.11 5.73
CA ALA A 158 10.76 -0.08 6.33
C ALA A 158 11.41 0.20 7.71
N THR A 159 11.93 1.42 7.88
CA THR A 159 12.74 1.84 9.04
C THR A 159 11.89 2.50 10.14
N ILE A 160 10.99 3.44 9.78
CA ILE A 160 10.30 4.30 10.76
C ILE A 160 8.82 3.96 10.96
N ALA A 161 8.18 3.21 10.06
CA ALA A 161 6.75 2.96 10.18
C ALA A 161 6.45 1.89 11.25
N PRO A 162 5.56 2.17 12.23
CA PRO A 162 5.21 1.19 13.28
C PRO A 162 4.60 -0.13 12.78
N SER A 163 4.16 -0.17 11.53
CA SER A 163 3.64 -1.37 10.87
C SER A 163 4.72 -2.36 10.44
N SER A 164 5.93 -1.89 10.13
CA SER A 164 6.93 -2.67 9.38
C SER A 164 7.49 -3.85 10.17
N GLU A 165 7.91 -3.62 11.42
CA GLU A 165 8.49 -4.67 12.28
C GLU A 165 7.47 -5.77 12.66
N PRO A 166 6.23 -5.47 13.09
CA PRO A 166 5.21 -6.51 13.32
C PRO A 166 4.89 -7.35 12.08
N ILE A 167 4.90 -6.74 10.89
CA ILE A 167 4.63 -7.43 9.62
C ILE A 167 5.77 -8.40 9.28
N LEU A 168 7.03 -7.93 9.34
CA LEU A 168 8.21 -8.77 9.10
C LEU A 168 8.24 -9.96 10.05
N LYS A 169 8.04 -9.72 11.35
CA LYS A 169 7.96 -10.77 12.38
C LYS A 169 6.82 -11.77 12.11
N GLY A 170 5.66 -11.30 11.66
CA GLY A 170 4.54 -12.15 11.27
C GLY A 170 4.88 -13.10 10.12
N LEU A 171 5.59 -12.61 9.10
CA LEU A 171 6.00 -13.39 7.93
C LEU A 171 7.13 -14.39 8.24
N LEU A 172 8.11 -14.00 9.07
CA LEU A 172 9.15 -14.91 9.56
C LEU A 172 8.55 -16.07 10.37
N ASN A 173 7.58 -15.77 11.24
CA ASN A 173 6.83 -16.80 11.97
C ASN A 173 6.03 -17.71 11.04
N PHE A 174 5.32 -17.15 10.04
CA PHE A 174 4.52 -17.91 9.07
C PHE A 174 5.37 -18.86 8.23
N THR A 175 6.57 -18.45 7.84
CA THR A 175 7.53 -19.27 7.09
C THR A 175 8.38 -20.20 7.97
N HIS A 176 8.12 -20.23 9.28
CA HIS A 176 8.88 -21.01 10.28
C HIS A 176 10.40 -20.76 10.24
N SER A 177 10.83 -19.55 9.86
CA SER A 177 12.24 -19.26 9.60
C SER A 177 12.78 -18.10 10.45
N GLN A 178 13.98 -18.27 11.00
CA GLN A 178 14.72 -17.22 11.73
C GLN A 178 15.20 -16.11 10.79
N SER A 179 15.40 -16.45 9.51
CA SER A 179 15.65 -15.55 8.38
C SER A 179 15.12 -16.22 7.12
N LEU A 180 14.60 -15.48 6.14
CA LEU A 180 14.16 -16.09 4.88
C LEU A 180 15.41 -16.61 4.12
N PRO A 181 15.46 -17.89 3.70
CA PRO A 181 16.68 -18.46 3.15
C PRO A 181 16.71 -18.44 1.62
N THR A 182 17.70 -17.77 1.02
CA THR A 182 18.34 -18.18 -0.25
C THR A 182 19.72 -17.53 -0.39
N ALA A 183 20.69 -18.24 -0.97
CA ALA A 183 22.03 -17.71 -1.28
C ALA A 183 22.08 -16.80 -2.53
N LYS A 184 20.91 -16.52 -3.13
CA LYS A 184 20.66 -15.66 -4.29
C LYS A 184 19.25 -15.04 -4.18
N GLY A 185 18.94 -14.51 -3.00
CA GLY A 185 17.65 -13.89 -2.75
C GLY A 185 17.51 -12.54 -3.45
N CYS A 186 16.29 -12.01 -3.38
CA CYS A 186 15.95 -10.66 -3.77
C CYS A 186 16.02 -9.73 -2.55
N THR A 187 16.23 -8.45 -2.83
CA THR A 187 16.37 -7.41 -1.84
C THR A 187 15.04 -6.97 -1.26
N VAL A 188 14.99 -6.91 0.07
CA VAL A 188 14.03 -6.08 0.79
C VAL A 188 14.79 -4.86 1.30
N ALA A 189 14.31 -3.66 0.98
CA ALA A 189 15.00 -2.43 1.34
C ALA A 189 15.23 -2.35 2.86
N THR A 190 16.47 -2.05 3.26
CA THR A 190 16.98 -2.04 4.65
C THR A 190 16.95 -3.38 5.40
N ARG A 191 16.68 -4.51 4.73
CA ARG A 191 16.52 -5.85 5.34
C ARG A 191 17.34 -6.97 4.65
N GLY A 192 18.18 -6.63 3.68
CA GLY A 192 19.10 -7.58 3.03
C GLY A 192 18.53 -8.32 1.81
N GLN A 193 19.29 -9.29 1.29
CA GLN A 193 19.11 -9.90 -0.04
C GLN A 193 18.84 -11.41 -0.01
N SER A 194 17.99 -11.86 0.91
CA SER A 194 17.77 -13.29 1.20
C SER A 194 16.36 -13.79 0.87
N HIS A 195 15.49 -12.92 0.37
CA HIS A 195 14.06 -13.17 0.22
C HIS A 195 13.70 -13.80 -1.13
N PRO A 196 12.77 -14.77 -1.19
CA PRO A 196 12.12 -15.15 -2.45
C PRO A 196 11.41 -13.94 -3.09
N PRO A 197 11.33 -13.83 -4.44
CA PRO A 197 10.85 -12.62 -5.11
C PRO A 197 9.42 -12.23 -4.72
N HIS A 198 8.51 -13.19 -4.52
CA HIS A 198 7.14 -12.94 -4.05
C HIS A 198 7.10 -12.32 -2.64
N TYR A 199 8.02 -12.66 -1.74
CA TYR A 199 8.12 -12.05 -0.42
C TYR A 199 8.87 -10.71 -0.46
N ALA A 200 9.85 -10.55 -1.35
CA ALA A 200 10.51 -9.27 -1.57
C ALA A 200 9.51 -8.22 -2.10
N ALA A 201 8.71 -8.60 -3.10
CA ALA A 201 7.63 -7.77 -3.63
C ALA A 201 6.56 -7.46 -2.55
N LEU A 202 6.15 -8.45 -1.75
CA LEU A 202 5.21 -8.26 -0.63
C LEU A 202 5.72 -7.19 0.33
N LEU A 203 6.95 -7.35 0.83
CA LEU A 203 7.53 -6.49 1.84
C LEU A 203 7.82 -5.08 1.31
N ASN A 204 8.45 -4.96 0.14
CA ASN A 204 8.75 -3.65 -0.46
C ASN A 204 7.46 -2.88 -0.80
N ALA A 205 6.45 -3.51 -1.40
CA ALA A 205 5.15 -2.86 -1.62
C ALA A 205 4.46 -2.47 -0.31
N THR A 206 4.57 -3.30 0.73
CA THR A 206 4.00 -2.97 2.05
C THR A 206 4.69 -1.77 2.68
N TYR A 207 6.02 -1.71 2.62
CA TYR A 207 6.83 -0.64 3.21
C TYR A 207 6.68 0.68 2.42
N GLY A 208 6.67 0.62 1.09
CA GLY A 208 6.36 1.77 0.23
C GLY A 208 4.98 2.38 0.54
N HIS A 209 4.00 1.57 0.92
CA HIS A 209 2.68 2.06 1.31
C HIS A 209 2.56 2.43 2.81
N SER A 210 3.58 2.13 3.63
CA SER A 210 3.56 2.26 5.09
C SER A 210 3.66 3.69 5.61
N LEU A 211 4.00 4.66 4.76
CA LEU A 211 3.95 6.09 5.09
C LEU A 211 2.75 6.82 4.47
N ASP A 212 1.98 6.19 3.57
CA ASP A 212 0.98 6.87 2.71
C ASP A 212 1.55 8.09 1.96
N PHE A 213 2.82 7.97 1.57
CA PHE A 213 3.62 9.05 0.98
C PHE A 213 4.05 8.71 -0.47
N ASP A 214 3.62 7.55 -0.95
CA ASP A 214 3.82 7.00 -2.29
C ASP A 214 2.92 7.66 -3.35
N ASP A 215 3.25 7.39 -4.62
CA ASP A 215 2.56 7.86 -5.83
C ASP A 215 1.04 7.66 -5.81
N THR A 216 0.30 8.47 -6.55
CA THR A 216 -1.13 8.31 -6.69
C THR A 216 -1.63 8.73 -8.07
N HIS A 217 -2.74 8.15 -8.52
CA HIS A 217 -3.47 8.63 -9.70
C HIS A 217 -4.88 9.05 -9.27
N ALA A 218 -5.16 10.35 -9.31
CA ALA A 218 -6.34 10.95 -8.68
C ALA A 218 -7.66 10.38 -9.23
N VAL A 219 -7.79 10.22 -10.56
CA VAL A 219 -9.03 9.82 -11.23
C VAL A 219 -9.44 8.37 -10.91
N SER A 220 -8.47 7.46 -10.74
CA SER A 220 -8.72 6.08 -10.29
C SER A 220 -8.69 5.92 -8.77
N SER A 221 -8.26 6.95 -8.05
CA SER A 221 -8.15 7.01 -6.59
C SER A 221 -7.36 5.82 -6.02
N LEU A 222 -6.17 5.55 -6.57
CA LEU A 222 -5.28 4.46 -6.14
C LEU A 222 -3.81 4.86 -6.19
N HIS A 223 -2.95 3.92 -5.81
CA HIS A 223 -1.49 3.99 -5.87
C HIS A 223 -1.01 2.85 -6.77
N ALA A 224 -0.35 3.15 -7.89
CA ALA A 224 -0.06 2.14 -8.92
C ALA A 224 1.41 1.71 -8.89
N GLY A 225 2.32 2.63 -8.59
CA GLY A 225 3.76 2.37 -8.51
C GLY A 225 4.11 1.39 -7.43
N VAL A 226 3.51 1.53 -6.25
CA VAL A 226 3.81 0.66 -5.11
C VAL A 226 3.62 -0.84 -5.39
N THR A 227 2.65 -1.22 -6.25
CA THR A 227 2.52 -2.60 -6.74
C THR A 227 3.40 -2.90 -7.96
N ALA A 228 3.46 -1.99 -8.94
CA ALA A 228 4.16 -2.24 -10.19
C ALA A 228 5.68 -2.30 -10.03
N ILE A 229 6.26 -1.31 -9.34
CA ILE A 229 7.71 -1.17 -9.12
C ILE A 229 8.21 -2.29 -8.20
N ALA A 230 7.54 -2.54 -7.06
CA ALA A 230 7.93 -3.61 -6.14
C ALA A 230 7.97 -5.00 -6.81
N THR A 231 6.99 -5.30 -7.65
CA THR A 231 6.91 -6.55 -8.42
C THR A 231 8.03 -6.62 -9.46
N ALA A 232 8.27 -5.53 -10.19
CA ALA A 232 9.25 -5.49 -11.27
C ALA A 232 10.68 -5.63 -10.76
N LEU A 233 11.04 -4.87 -9.71
CA LEU A 233 12.38 -4.95 -9.12
C LEU A 233 12.66 -6.34 -8.57
N ALA A 234 11.72 -6.97 -7.86
CA ALA A 234 11.89 -8.29 -7.29
C ALA A 234 12.01 -9.40 -8.35
N GLU A 235 11.14 -9.42 -9.38
CA GLU A 235 11.23 -10.40 -10.46
C GLU A 235 12.48 -10.21 -11.32
N ALA A 236 12.81 -8.97 -11.68
CA ALA A 236 13.97 -8.69 -12.51
C ALA A 236 15.30 -8.97 -11.77
N GLU A 237 15.39 -8.63 -10.48
CA GLU A 237 16.53 -9.03 -9.64
C GLU A 237 16.64 -10.55 -9.54
N HIS A 238 15.53 -11.26 -9.36
CA HIS A 238 15.51 -12.73 -9.35
C HIS A 238 16.08 -13.30 -10.64
N GLN A 239 15.59 -12.84 -11.80
CA GLN A 239 16.04 -13.34 -13.09
C GLN A 239 17.52 -13.04 -13.35
N LEU A 240 17.98 -11.82 -13.03
CA LEU A 240 19.37 -11.40 -13.22
C LEU A 240 20.35 -12.13 -12.28
N ARG A 241 20.07 -12.23 -10.97
CA ARG A 241 20.98 -12.95 -10.03
C ARG A 241 21.05 -14.46 -10.30
N ASN A 242 19.99 -15.03 -10.89
CA ASN A 242 19.93 -16.45 -11.23
C ASN A 242 20.28 -16.76 -12.70
N ASN A 243 20.59 -15.74 -13.52
CA ASN A 243 20.90 -15.85 -14.95
C ASN A 243 19.81 -16.61 -15.75
N THR A 244 18.53 -16.45 -15.39
CA THR A 244 17.42 -17.10 -16.11
C THR A 244 16.91 -16.30 -17.30
N SER A 245 17.30 -15.03 -17.41
CA SER A 245 17.01 -14.13 -18.54
C SER A 245 18.07 -13.05 -18.68
N THR A 246 18.13 -12.42 -19.87
CA THR A 246 18.95 -11.24 -20.16
C THR A 246 18.07 -10.00 -20.25
N LEU A 247 17.56 -9.55 -19.10
CA LEU A 247 16.74 -8.34 -19.02
C LEU A 247 17.59 -7.08 -19.19
N THR A 248 17.14 -6.15 -20.03
CA THR A 248 17.68 -4.79 -20.08
C THR A 248 16.93 -3.87 -19.12
N SER A 249 17.53 -2.73 -18.78
CA SER A 249 16.84 -1.65 -18.04
C SER A 249 15.57 -1.18 -18.76
N ASP A 250 15.56 -1.27 -20.09
CA ASP A 250 14.43 -0.95 -20.96
C ASP A 250 13.25 -1.94 -20.82
N ASP A 251 13.53 -3.24 -20.69
CA ASP A 251 12.50 -4.26 -20.43
C ASP A 251 11.86 -4.07 -19.04
N ILE A 252 12.68 -3.67 -18.05
CA ILE A 252 12.24 -3.40 -16.68
C ILE A 252 11.35 -2.14 -16.64
N LEU A 253 11.79 -1.04 -17.26
CA LEU A 253 11.00 0.20 -17.35
C LEU A 253 9.68 -0.02 -18.11
N LEU A 254 9.69 -0.83 -19.19
CA LEU A 254 8.48 -1.21 -19.91
C LEU A 254 7.53 -2.00 -19.00
N ALA A 255 8.02 -3.02 -18.30
CA ALA A 255 7.19 -3.83 -17.41
C ALA A 255 6.52 -2.98 -16.32
N ILE A 256 7.27 -2.05 -15.70
CA ILE A 256 6.73 -1.09 -14.73
C ILE A 256 5.61 -0.24 -15.37
N LEU A 257 5.85 0.33 -16.56
CA LEU A 257 4.86 1.14 -17.29
C LEU A 257 3.57 0.35 -17.61
N LEU A 258 3.69 -0.89 -18.07
CA LEU A 258 2.54 -1.77 -18.33
C LEU A 258 1.77 -2.09 -17.04
N GLY A 259 2.47 -2.29 -15.92
CA GLY A 259 1.88 -2.46 -14.59
C GLY A 259 1.08 -1.25 -14.12
N TYR A 260 1.66 -0.05 -14.26
CA TYR A 260 1.00 1.22 -13.99
C TYR A 260 -0.27 1.39 -14.84
N GLU A 261 -0.14 1.32 -16.17
CA GLU A 261 -1.22 1.59 -17.10
C GLU A 261 -2.39 0.60 -16.93
N THR A 262 -2.09 -0.68 -16.71
CA THR A 262 -3.09 -1.72 -16.43
C THR A 262 -3.83 -1.44 -15.12
N THR A 263 -3.09 -1.12 -14.05
CA THR A 263 -3.68 -0.77 -12.73
C THR A 263 -4.58 0.45 -12.83
N ILE A 264 -4.10 1.51 -13.49
CA ILE A 264 -4.81 2.78 -13.60
C ILE A 264 -6.09 2.61 -14.42
N ARG A 265 -6.03 1.97 -15.60
CA ARG A 265 -7.22 1.78 -16.45
C ARG A 265 -8.31 0.96 -15.75
N ILE A 266 -7.95 -0.12 -15.07
CA ILE A 266 -8.90 -0.90 -14.25
C ILE A 266 -9.44 -0.06 -13.10
N GLY A 267 -8.59 0.70 -12.41
CA GLY A 267 -8.98 1.61 -11.34
C GLY A 267 -9.90 2.75 -11.77
N VAL A 268 -9.74 3.29 -12.99
CA VAL A 268 -10.65 4.30 -13.57
C VAL A 268 -12.05 3.74 -13.76
N ALA A 269 -12.16 2.49 -14.25
CA ALA A 269 -13.44 1.82 -14.44
C ALA A 269 -14.12 1.43 -13.11
N LEU A 270 -13.35 1.00 -12.11
CA LEU A 270 -13.83 0.79 -10.73
C LEU A 270 -14.29 2.09 -10.06
N SER A 271 -13.53 3.17 -10.27
CA SER A 271 -13.70 4.51 -9.68
C SER A 271 -13.90 4.48 -8.15
N THR A 272 -14.45 5.57 -7.60
CA THR A 272 -14.98 5.62 -6.22
C THR A 272 -16.21 4.73 -5.96
N SER A 273 -16.72 4.03 -6.98
CA SER A 273 -17.86 3.10 -6.86
C SER A 273 -17.44 1.78 -6.18
N SER A 274 -16.18 1.38 -6.33
CA SER A 274 -15.57 0.32 -5.52
C SER A 274 -15.38 0.72 -4.05
N TYR A 275 -15.17 2.00 -3.77
CA TYR A 275 -15.05 2.52 -2.40
C TYR A 275 -16.39 2.51 -1.65
N SER A 276 -17.52 2.80 -2.32
CA SER A 276 -18.86 2.70 -1.71
C SER A 276 -19.21 1.25 -1.32
N ARG A 277 -18.60 0.26 -2.00
CA ARG A 277 -18.69 -1.17 -1.67
C ARG A 277 -17.62 -1.66 -0.69
N GLY A 278 -16.77 -0.77 -0.18
CA GLY A 278 -15.77 -1.05 0.85
C GLY A 278 -14.46 -1.66 0.35
N PHE A 279 -14.15 -1.58 -0.95
CA PHE A 279 -12.95 -2.16 -1.56
C PHE A 279 -11.87 -1.13 -1.88
N HIS A 280 -10.61 -1.48 -1.61
CA HIS A 280 -9.43 -0.63 -1.83
C HIS A 280 -8.78 -0.90 -3.20
N ASN A 281 -9.08 -0.02 -4.17
CA ASN A 281 -8.62 -0.06 -5.57
C ASN A 281 -7.12 -0.34 -5.76
N THR A 282 -6.26 0.21 -4.89
CA THR A 282 -4.81 -0.06 -4.89
C THR A 282 -4.46 -1.56 -4.89
N SER A 283 -5.30 -2.42 -4.31
CA SER A 283 -5.09 -3.88 -4.30
C SER A 283 -6.01 -4.60 -5.29
N THR A 284 -7.29 -4.23 -5.36
CA THR A 284 -8.23 -4.88 -6.29
C THR A 284 -7.91 -4.63 -7.77
N ALA A 285 -7.32 -3.48 -8.12
CA ALA A 285 -6.76 -3.24 -9.45
C ALA A 285 -5.25 -3.56 -9.52
N GLY A 286 -4.49 -3.27 -8.47
CA GLY A 286 -3.02 -3.42 -8.45
C GLY A 286 -2.53 -4.86 -8.68
N ILE A 287 -3.33 -5.87 -8.31
CA ILE A 287 -2.99 -7.27 -8.60
C ILE A 287 -2.92 -7.55 -10.11
N PHE A 288 -3.79 -6.93 -10.92
CA PHE A 288 -3.74 -7.06 -12.38
C PHE A 288 -2.52 -6.34 -12.98
N GLY A 289 -2.11 -5.21 -12.40
CA GLY A 289 -0.85 -4.55 -12.75
C GLY A 289 0.38 -5.39 -12.42
N ALA A 290 0.41 -6.02 -11.24
CA ALA A 290 1.48 -6.94 -10.88
C ALA A 290 1.53 -8.18 -11.79
N VAL A 291 0.37 -8.73 -12.20
CA VAL A 291 0.33 -9.77 -13.26
C VAL A 291 0.87 -9.24 -14.59
N ALA A 292 0.55 -8.00 -14.99
CA ALA A 292 1.06 -7.40 -16.22
C ALA A 292 2.60 -7.24 -16.21
N VAL A 293 3.18 -6.81 -15.08
CA VAL A 293 4.63 -6.73 -14.85
C VAL A 293 5.29 -8.08 -15.06
N LEU A 294 4.83 -9.11 -14.31
CA LEU A 294 5.38 -10.47 -14.39
C LEU A 294 5.24 -11.05 -15.80
N SER A 295 4.10 -10.79 -16.45
CA SER A 295 3.81 -11.25 -17.80
C SER A 295 4.76 -10.65 -18.84
N SER A 296 5.09 -9.37 -18.68
CA SER A 296 6.07 -8.68 -19.53
C SER A 296 7.48 -9.23 -19.32
N LEU A 297 7.91 -9.38 -18.06
CA LEU A 297 9.26 -9.85 -17.70
C LEU A 297 9.48 -11.35 -17.97
N ARG A 298 8.42 -12.15 -18.06
CA ARG A 298 8.47 -13.58 -18.43
C ARG A 298 8.06 -13.86 -19.89
N HIS A 299 7.77 -12.81 -20.66
CA HIS A 299 7.33 -12.90 -22.07
C HIS A 299 6.15 -13.87 -22.30
N LEU A 300 5.14 -13.81 -21.43
CA LEU A 300 4.01 -14.75 -21.44
C LEU A 300 3.09 -14.55 -22.65
N THR A 301 2.47 -15.64 -23.09
CA THR A 301 1.48 -15.63 -24.18
C THR A 301 0.16 -14.98 -23.73
N PRO A 302 -0.65 -14.40 -24.65
CA PRO A 302 -1.92 -13.76 -24.28
C PRO A 302 -2.88 -14.69 -23.53
N GLU A 303 -2.85 -16.00 -23.85
CA GLU A 303 -3.64 -17.03 -23.18
C GLU A 303 -3.20 -17.24 -21.72
N CYS A 304 -1.88 -17.34 -21.47
CA CYS A 304 -1.34 -17.45 -20.12
C CYS A 304 -1.68 -16.21 -19.28
N ILE A 305 -1.58 -15.01 -19.86
CA ILE A 305 -1.95 -13.76 -19.17
C ILE A 305 -3.45 -13.71 -18.87
N SER A 306 -4.31 -14.16 -19.79
CA SER A 306 -5.76 -14.22 -19.56
C SER A 306 -6.12 -15.20 -18.44
N ASN A 307 -5.43 -16.35 -18.35
CA ASN A 307 -5.58 -17.28 -17.24
C ASN A 307 -5.08 -16.67 -15.91
N ALA A 308 -3.93 -16.01 -15.92
CA ALA A 308 -3.37 -15.34 -14.74
C ALA A 308 -4.29 -14.21 -14.24
N PHE A 309 -4.88 -13.42 -15.14
CA PHE A 309 -5.92 -12.44 -14.80
C PHE A 309 -7.17 -13.12 -14.20
N GLY A 310 -7.63 -14.22 -14.79
CA GLY A 310 -8.77 -14.99 -14.28
C GLY A 310 -8.56 -15.51 -12.85
N LEU A 311 -7.34 -15.94 -12.53
CA LEU A 311 -6.94 -16.32 -11.17
C LEU A 311 -6.81 -15.10 -10.24
N ALA A 312 -6.20 -14.01 -10.73
CA ALA A 312 -6.04 -12.75 -9.99
C ALA A 312 -7.39 -12.13 -9.57
N GLY A 313 -8.44 -12.23 -10.39
CA GLY A 313 -9.77 -11.77 -10.02
C GLY A 313 -10.36 -12.50 -8.80
N SER A 314 -9.94 -13.74 -8.53
CA SER A 314 -10.31 -14.47 -7.30
C SER A 314 -9.49 -14.05 -6.07
N LYS A 315 -8.39 -13.31 -6.28
CA LYS A 315 -7.52 -12.74 -5.23
C LYS A 315 -7.65 -11.22 -5.09
N ALA A 316 -8.37 -10.54 -5.99
CA ALA A 316 -8.63 -9.11 -5.97
C ALA A 316 -9.44 -8.71 -4.72
N ALA A 317 -8.75 -8.30 -3.67
CA ALA A 317 -9.33 -8.02 -2.36
C ALA A 317 -8.75 -6.73 -1.75
N GLY A 318 -9.16 -6.41 -0.52
CA GLY A 318 -8.66 -5.27 0.24
C GLY A 318 -9.81 -4.49 0.86
N SER A 319 -10.13 -4.77 2.12
CA SER A 319 -11.26 -4.15 2.82
C SER A 319 -10.89 -2.78 3.40
N MET A 320 -11.65 -1.74 3.05
CA MET A 320 -11.51 -0.39 3.59
C MET A 320 -11.91 -0.25 5.08
N GLN A 321 -12.31 -1.34 5.73
CA GLN A 321 -12.63 -1.38 7.16
C GLN A 321 -11.46 -0.94 8.07
N TYR A 322 -10.23 -0.84 7.54
CA TYR A 322 -9.10 -0.22 8.24
C TYR A 322 -9.37 1.22 8.71
N LEU A 323 -10.29 1.94 8.06
CA LEU A 323 -10.71 3.30 8.44
C LEU A 323 -11.44 3.36 9.78
N ALA A 324 -11.90 2.22 10.32
CA ALA A 324 -12.60 2.17 11.60
C ALA A 324 -11.66 2.27 12.83
N ASN A 325 -10.37 1.97 12.67
CA ASN A 325 -9.41 1.89 13.77
C ASN A 325 -7.93 2.16 13.37
N GLY A 326 -7.68 2.73 12.18
CA GLY A 326 -6.32 2.95 11.70
C GLY A 326 -5.51 1.69 11.39
N SER A 327 -6.15 0.56 11.07
CA SER A 327 -5.47 -0.74 10.95
C SER A 327 -4.40 -0.81 9.85
N HIS A 328 -3.31 -1.52 10.15
CA HIS A 328 -2.16 -1.71 9.26
C HIS A 328 -2.48 -2.53 7.99
N ASN A 329 -3.65 -3.17 7.87
CA ASN A 329 -4.00 -3.88 6.64
C ASN A 329 -4.05 -2.96 5.41
N LYS A 330 -4.30 -1.64 5.57
CA LYS A 330 -4.09 -0.65 4.51
C LYS A 330 -2.72 -0.81 3.87
N ARG A 331 -1.66 -0.92 4.68
CA ARG A 331 -0.26 -1.03 4.22
C ARG A 331 -0.02 -2.34 3.48
N LEU A 332 -0.59 -3.45 3.97
CA LEU A 332 -0.45 -4.79 3.40
C LEU A 332 -1.20 -4.98 2.08
N HIS A 333 -2.24 -4.18 1.80
CA HIS A 333 -3.06 -4.31 0.59
C HIS A 333 -2.25 -4.41 -0.73
N PRO A 334 -1.33 -3.49 -1.07
CA PRO A 334 -0.47 -3.66 -2.25
C PRO A 334 0.54 -4.81 -2.11
N GLY A 335 1.03 -5.11 -0.91
CA GLY A 335 1.91 -6.27 -0.66
C GLY A 335 1.25 -7.61 -0.97
N PHE A 336 -0.01 -7.79 -0.56
CA PHE A 336 -0.80 -8.96 -0.90
C PHE A 336 -1.09 -9.05 -2.40
N ALA A 337 -1.40 -7.92 -3.06
CA ALA A 337 -1.61 -7.87 -4.51
C ALA A 337 -0.33 -8.28 -5.29
N ALA A 338 0.83 -7.73 -4.92
CA ALA A 338 2.11 -8.08 -5.52
C ALA A 338 2.45 -9.56 -5.30
N HIS A 339 2.34 -10.05 -4.06
CA HIS A 339 2.56 -11.46 -3.71
C HIS A 339 1.67 -12.43 -4.49
N ASP A 340 0.36 -12.17 -4.49
CA ASP A 340 -0.62 -13.09 -5.07
C ASP A 340 -0.56 -13.09 -6.61
N ALA A 341 -0.05 -12.03 -7.24
CA ALA A 341 0.24 -12.04 -8.66
C ALA A 341 1.31 -13.08 -9.05
N PHE A 342 2.38 -13.24 -8.25
CA PHE A 342 3.37 -14.32 -8.49
C PHE A 342 2.70 -15.70 -8.46
N LEU A 343 1.81 -15.93 -7.48
CA LEU A 343 1.07 -17.19 -7.38
C LEU A 343 0.13 -17.39 -8.58
N CYS A 344 -0.64 -16.36 -8.98
CA CYS A 344 -1.57 -16.45 -10.10
C CYS A 344 -0.87 -16.70 -11.43
N VAL A 345 0.26 -16.02 -11.67
CA VAL A 345 1.10 -16.22 -12.85
C VAL A 345 1.71 -17.62 -12.87
N SER A 346 2.34 -18.07 -11.77
CA SER A 346 2.96 -19.39 -11.72
C SER A 346 1.94 -20.54 -11.85
N LEU A 347 0.71 -20.36 -11.39
CA LEU A 347 -0.38 -21.32 -11.63
C LEU A 347 -0.82 -21.33 -13.10
N ALA A 348 -0.94 -20.16 -13.74
CA ALA A 348 -1.29 -20.06 -15.16
C ALA A 348 -0.18 -20.64 -16.08
N GLU A 349 1.09 -20.39 -15.77
CA GLU A 349 2.25 -21.00 -16.43
C GLU A 349 2.24 -22.54 -16.31
N ALA A 350 1.76 -23.07 -15.18
CA ALA A 350 1.56 -24.51 -14.96
C ALA A 350 0.28 -25.07 -15.63
N GLY A 351 -0.45 -24.27 -16.42
CA GLY A 351 -1.65 -24.68 -17.15
C GLY A 351 -2.96 -24.63 -16.35
N VAL A 352 -2.98 -23.98 -15.17
CA VAL A 352 -4.23 -23.74 -14.44
C VAL A 352 -5.07 -22.70 -15.18
N ILE A 353 -6.30 -23.08 -15.53
CA ILE A 353 -7.20 -22.27 -16.32
C ILE A 353 -7.92 -21.26 -15.40
N GLY A 354 -7.83 -19.97 -15.76
CA GLY A 354 -8.52 -18.90 -15.06
C GLY A 354 -9.92 -18.64 -15.60
N ALA A 355 -10.70 -17.83 -14.87
CA ALA A 355 -11.98 -17.34 -15.38
C ALA A 355 -11.79 -16.42 -16.60
N ASP A 356 -12.39 -16.78 -17.72
CA ASP A 356 -12.47 -15.93 -18.93
C ASP A 356 -13.30 -14.66 -18.64
N LYS A 357 -12.97 -13.55 -19.32
CA LYS A 357 -13.63 -12.24 -19.18
C LYS A 357 -13.73 -11.74 -17.73
N ILE A 358 -12.70 -11.98 -16.93
CA ILE A 358 -12.71 -11.66 -15.49
C ILE A 358 -12.93 -10.17 -15.17
N ILE A 359 -12.57 -9.25 -16.09
CA ILE A 359 -12.81 -7.82 -15.90
C ILE A 359 -14.26 -7.46 -16.28
N GLU A 360 -14.68 -7.86 -17.48
CA GLU A 360 -15.88 -7.38 -18.16
C GLU A 360 -17.12 -8.29 -18.10
N GLY A 361 -16.98 -9.53 -17.62
CA GLY A 361 -18.03 -10.55 -17.65
C GLY A 361 -19.17 -10.34 -16.65
N ASP A 362 -20.26 -11.11 -16.81
CA ASP A 362 -21.49 -11.00 -16.02
C ASP A 362 -21.32 -11.27 -14.51
N LEU A 363 -20.22 -11.91 -14.11
CA LEU A 363 -19.78 -12.09 -12.71
C LEU A 363 -18.33 -11.59 -12.51
N GLY A 364 -17.84 -10.75 -13.43
CA GLY A 364 -16.49 -10.20 -13.40
C GLY A 364 -16.33 -9.04 -12.40
N LEU A 365 -15.08 -8.60 -12.26
CA LEU A 365 -14.63 -7.54 -11.37
C LEU A 365 -15.54 -6.30 -11.42
N LEU A 366 -15.79 -5.77 -12.62
CA LEU A 366 -16.56 -4.52 -12.76
C LEU A 366 -18.01 -4.68 -12.31
N GLN A 367 -18.64 -5.85 -12.54
CA GLN A 367 -20.01 -6.12 -12.11
C GLN A 367 -20.12 -6.43 -10.61
N ALA A 368 -19.11 -7.08 -10.01
CA ALA A 368 -19.12 -7.45 -8.60
C ALA A 368 -18.64 -6.32 -7.67
N TYR A 369 -17.77 -5.43 -8.15
CA TYR A 369 -17.07 -4.42 -7.33
C TYR A 369 -17.55 -3.00 -7.59
N THR A 370 -18.50 -2.75 -8.50
CA THR A 370 -19.14 -1.43 -8.65
C THR A 370 -20.60 -1.44 -8.21
N ASP A 371 -21.12 -0.29 -7.81
CA ASP A 371 -22.55 0.03 -7.64
C ASP A 371 -23.17 0.70 -8.88
N ARG A 372 -22.37 0.94 -9.92
CA ARG A 372 -22.81 1.50 -11.19
C ARG A 372 -23.74 0.55 -11.92
N ASP A 373 -24.66 1.10 -12.69
CA ASP A 373 -25.15 0.40 -13.87
C ASP A 373 -23.94 0.06 -14.76
N ARG A 374 -23.81 -1.20 -15.17
CA ARG A 374 -22.77 -1.65 -16.11
C ARG A 374 -22.76 -0.80 -17.39
N HIS A 375 -23.92 -0.29 -17.82
CA HIS A 375 -24.05 0.58 -18.98
C HIS A 375 -23.50 2.01 -18.76
N ALA A 376 -23.12 2.36 -17.52
CA ALA A 376 -22.44 3.61 -17.14
C ALA A 376 -20.94 3.42 -16.83
N VAL A 377 -20.36 2.28 -17.21
CA VAL A 377 -18.91 2.04 -17.22
C VAL A 377 -18.35 2.43 -18.58
N ASP A 378 -17.29 3.24 -18.58
CA ASP A 378 -16.54 3.60 -19.78
C ASP A 378 -15.57 2.46 -20.14
N TYR A 379 -16.10 1.45 -20.85
CA TYR A 379 -15.32 0.31 -21.33
C TYR A 379 -14.33 0.68 -22.43
N GLU A 380 -14.53 1.80 -23.14
CA GLU A 380 -13.59 2.24 -24.16
C GLU A 380 -12.31 2.78 -23.51
N ARG A 381 -12.38 3.53 -22.41
CA ARG A 381 -11.17 4.04 -21.72
C ARG A 381 -10.25 2.92 -21.20
N LEU A 382 -10.79 1.73 -20.92
CA LEU A 382 -10.01 0.54 -20.55
C LEU A 382 -9.10 0.02 -21.68
N THR A 383 -9.41 0.26 -22.95
CA THR A 383 -8.73 -0.39 -24.10
C THR A 383 -8.41 0.53 -25.30
N SER A 384 -8.95 1.74 -25.34
CA SER A 384 -8.67 2.73 -26.40
C SER A 384 -7.23 3.24 -26.33
N ASP A 385 -6.63 3.41 -27.51
CA ASP A 385 -5.31 4.03 -27.72
C ASP A 385 -4.16 3.43 -26.89
N LEU A 386 -4.24 2.14 -26.52
CA LEU A 386 -3.15 1.44 -25.83
C LEU A 386 -1.82 1.60 -26.59
N GLY A 387 -0.75 1.93 -25.85
CA GLY A 387 0.56 2.25 -26.41
C GLY A 387 0.72 3.67 -26.99
N ASN A 388 -0.37 4.41 -27.17
CA ASN A 388 -0.37 5.76 -27.78
C ASN A 388 -0.79 6.84 -26.77
N ARG A 389 -1.87 6.60 -26.02
CA ARG A 389 -2.32 7.42 -24.88
C ARG A 389 -2.00 6.66 -23.59
N TRP A 390 -1.42 7.36 -22.62
CA TRP A 390 -0.96 6.79 -21.36
C TRP A 390 -1.65 7.49 -20.18
N GLU A 391 -2.57 6.80 -19.51
CA GLU A 391 -3.19 7.27 -18.27
C GLU A 391 -2.13 7.40 -17.15
N PHE A 392 -1.05 6.59 -17.20
CA PHE A 392 0.17 6.76 -16.37
C PHE A 392 0.70 8.20 -16.32
N THR A 393 0.55 8.97 -17.40
CA THR A 393 1.09 10.34 -17.45
C THR A 393 0.33 11.35 -16.58
N ASP A 394 -0.75 10.92 -15.90
CA ASP A 394 -1.46 11.67 -14.86
C ASP A 394 -1.19 11.15 -13.44
N SER A 395 -0.21 10.26 -13.26
CA SER A 395 0.30 9.87 -11.93
C SER A 395 1.05 11.03 -11.27
N ALA A 396 0.70 11.32 -10.02
CA ALA A 396 1.21 12.39 -9.19
C ALA A 396 2.08 11.84 -8.04
N LEU A 397 3.24 12.48 -7.80
CA LEU A 397 4.03 12.24 -6.59
C LEU A 397 3.51 13.10 -5.44
N LYS A 398 3.37 12.50 -4.26
CA LYS A 398 2.87 13.19 -3.07
C LYS A 398 3.96 14.09 -2.45
N PRO A 399 3.71 15.40 -2.24
CA PRO A 399 4.60 16.28 -1.46
C PRO A 399 4.47 16.08 0.06
N TYR A 400 3.30 15.62 0.54
CA TYR A 400 3.03 15.39 1.96
C TYR A 400 2.68 13.92 2.24
N ALA A 401 3.20 13.36 3.34
CA ALA A 401 2.82 12.03 3.80
C ALA A 401 1.39 12.04 4.34
N GLY A 402 0.43 11.46 3.61
CA GLY A 402 -0.99 11.47 3.98
C GLY A 402 -1.94 11.42 2.79
N CYS A 403 -3.24 11.27 3.08
CA CYS A 403 -4.25 10.98 2.05
C CYS A 403 -4.33 12.10 1.02
N ARG A 404 -4.28 11.79 -0.28
CA ARG A 404 -4.25 12.81 -1.36
C ARG A 404 -5.39 13.83 -1.27
N MET A 405 -6.55 13.40 -0.77
CA MET A 405 -7.75 14.23 -0.58
C MET A 405 -7.61 15.35 0.49
N THR A 406 -6.51 15.38 1.27
CA THR A 406 -6.20 16.51 2.16
C THR A 406 -5.22 17.52 1.55
N HIS A 407 -4.54 17.20 0.45
CA HIS A 407 -3.34 17.95 0.02
C HIS A 407 -3.62 19.40 -0.36
N SER A 408 -4.71 19.68 -1.07
CA SER A 408 -5.10 21.07 -1.35
C SER A 408 -5.40 21.87 -0.08
N PHE A 409 -5.89 21.21 0.98
CA PHE A 409 -6.07 21.88 2.26
C PHE A 409 -4.76 22.07 3.02
N ILE A 410 -3.78 21.17 2.90
CA ILE A 410 -2.44 21.34 3.48
C ILE A 410 -1.77 22.58 2.88
N GLU A 411 -1.78 22.75 1.55
CA GLU A 411 -1.15 23.91 0.89
C GLU A 411 -1.86 25.23 1.24
N LEU A 412 -3.20 25.24 1.23
CA LEU A 412 -3.99 26.41 1.63
C LEU A 412 -3.74 26.77 3.11
N ALA A 413 -3.57 25.78 3.98
CA ALA A 413 -3.29 25.95 5.40
C ALA A 413 -1.84 26.35 5.68
N ASP A 414 -0.86 25.87 4.92
CA ASP A 414 0.54 26.25 5.03
C ASP A 414 0.77 27.71 4.61
N SER A 415 0.17 28.12 3.48
CA SER A 415 0.18 29.51 3.02
C SER A 415 -0.47 30.47 4.04
N LEU A 416 -1.59 30.05 4.64
CA LEU A 416 -2.22 30.77 5.74
C LEU A 416 -1.30 30.83 6.97
N GLY A 417 -0.84 29.68 7.46
CA GLY A 417 -0.01 29.57 8.66
C GLY A 417 1.26 30.40 8.57
N SER A 418 1.94 30.37 7.42
CA SER A 418 3.12 31.18 7.16
C SER A 418 2.81 32.69 7.22
N SER A 419 1.68 33.11 6.63
CA SER A 419 1.23 34.50 6.70
C SER A 419 0.92 34.92 8.14
N LEU A 420 0.27 34.07 8.93
CA LEU A 420 -0.06 34.33 10.33
C LEU A 420 1.18 34.43 11.23
N ARG A 421 2.17 33.55 11.04
CA ARG A 421 3.46 33.59 11.75
C ARG A 421 4.25 34.87 11.45
N ASP A 422 4.13 35.38 10.22
CA ASP A 422 4.65 36.69 9.80
C ASP A 422 3.83 37.90 10.30
N GLY A 423 2.74 37.69 11.04
CA GLY A 423 1.83 38.75 11.49
C GLY A 423 0.95 39.33 10.38
N LYS A 424 0.80 38.65 9.24
CA LYS A 424 -0.03 39.05 8.09
C LYS A 424 -1.36 38.29 8.11
N TRP A 425 -2.32 38.82 8.85
CA TRP A 425 -3.63 38.16 9.06
C TRP A 425 -4.59 38.30 7.87
N SER A 426 -4.56 39.41 7.15
CA SER A 426 -5.30 39.61 5.92
C SER A 426 -4.61 40.58 4.96
N ASP A 427 -5.17 40.75 3.77
CA ASP A 427 -4.71 41.72 2.77
C ASP A 427 -4.84 43.18 3.27
N LYS A 428 -5.59 43.41 4.37
CA LYS A 428 -5.73 44.70 5.09
C LYS A 428 -4.76 44.85 6.26
N GLY A 429 -3.91 43.85 6.52
CA GLY A 429 -2.98 43.79 7.65
C GLY A 429 -3.56 43.07 8.88
N ALA A 430 -3.00 43.36 10.05
CA ALA A 430 -3.37 42.71 11.33
C ALA A 430 -4.22 43.59 12.26
N SER A 431 -4.44 44.86 11.93
CA SER A 431 -5.04 45.82 12.86
C SER A 431 -6.48 45.45 13.18
N GLY A 432 -6.76 45.20 14.46
CA GLY A 432 -8.08 44.79 14.95
C GLY A 432 -8.39 43.29 14.82
N ILE A 433 -7.44 42.46 14.36
CA ILE A 433 -7.60 40.99 14.31
C ILE A 433 -6.82 40.38 15.48
N GLN A 434 -7.49 39.52 16.25
CA GLN A 434 -6.92 38.86 17.43
C GLN A 434 -6.73 37.35 17.24
N SER A 435 -7.67 36.67 16.58
CA SER A 435 -7.57 35.21 16.40
C SER A 435 -8.44 34.66 15.27
N ILE A 436 -8.20 33.38 14.94
CA ILE A 436 -9.13 32.56 14.14
C ILE A 436 -10.24 32.05 15.07
N LYS A 437 -11.49 32.30 14.68
CA LYS A 437 -12.70 31.70 15.29
C LYS A 437 -13.03 30.35 14.66
N LYS A 438 -12.88 30.23 13.34
CA LYS A 438 -13.28 29.05 12.56
C LYS A 438 -12.53 28.98 11.24
N ILE A 439 -12.25 27.76 10.77
CA ILE A 439 -11.83 27.45 9.40
C ILE A 439 -12.88 26.51 8.81
N ARG A 440 -13.47 26.85 7.67
CA ARG A 440 -14.37 25.94 6.93
C ARG A 440 -13.66 25.39 5.70
N CYS A 441 -13.48 24.07 5.68
CA CYS A 441 -12.91 23.31 4.57
C CYS A 441 -14.06 22.73 3.73
N THR A 442 -14.33 23.33 2.57
CA THR A 442 -15.37 22.88 1.62
C THR A 442 -14.75 21.98 0.55
N MET A 443 -15.28 20.77 0.37
CA MET A 443 -14.67 19.72 -0.46
C MET A 443 -15.70 18.89 -1.26
N PRO A 444 -15.26 18.15 -2.29
CA PRO A 444 -16.06 17.14 -2.97
C PRO A 444 -16.60 16.06 -2.01
N LYS A 445 -17.76 15.48 -2.34
CA LYS A 445 -18.41 14.42 -1.56
C LYS A 445 -17.54 13.19 -1.30
N ALA A 446 -16.74 12.77 -2.29
CA ALA A 446 -15.82 11.65 -2.15
C ALA A 446 -14.76 11.91 -1.07
N ASN A 447 -14.21 13.13 -1.05
CA ASN A 447 -13.18 13.57 -0.11
C ASN A 447 -13.78 13.68 1.30
N MET A 448 -15.01 14.18 1.42
CA MET A 448 -15.75 14.20 2.68
C MET A 448 -15.84 12.81 3.32
N ILE A 449 -16.24 11.78 2.56
CA ILE A 449 -16.38 10.40 3.08
C ILE A 449 -15.06 9.89 3.68
N LEU A 450 -13.92 10.15 3.00
CA LEU A 450 -12.64 9.57 3.39
C LEU A 450 -11.90 10.38 4.46
N VAL A 451 -11.92 11.72 4.39
CA VAL A 451 -11.09 12.61 5.24
C VAL A 451 -11.85 13.71 6.00
N GLY A 452 -13.08 14.03 5.59
CA GLY A 452 -13.83 15.18 6.11
C GLY A 452 -14.90 14.88 7.16
N GLN A 453 -15.28 13.61 7.40
CA GLN A 453 -16.34 13.31 8.37
C GLN A 453 -15.95 13.75 9.80
N PRO A 454 -16.86 14.37 10.59
CA PRO A 454 -16.60 14.83 11.95
C PRO A 454 -16.61 13.68 12.97
N LEU A 455 -15.82 12.64 12.72
CA LEU A 455 -15.64 11.50 13.63
C LEU A 455 -14.59 11.85 14.69
N PRO A 456 -14.71 11.35 15.94
CA PRO A 456 -13.75 11.65 17.01
C PRO A 456 -12.29 11.36 16.64
N ASN A 457 -12.03 10.21 16.00
CA ASN A 457 -10.71 9.83 15.52
C ASN A 457 -10.19 10.68 14.36
N LYS A 458 -11.06 11.38 13.61
CA LYS A 458 -10.64 12.34 12.59
C LYS A 458 -10.36 13.71 13.19
N ILE A 459 -11.21 14.21 14.08
CA ILE A 459 -11.01 15.53 14.71
C ILE A 459 -9.76 15.50 15.61
N HIS A 460 -9.61 14.46 16.43
CA HIS A 460 -8.43 14.23 17.26
C HIS A 460 -7.88 12.82 17.04
N PRO A 461 -6.99 12.62 16.06
CA PRO A 461 -6.39 11.32 15.81
C PRO A 461 -5.40 10.95 16.91
N GLU A 462 -5.59 9.75 17.48
CA GLU A 462 -4.69 9.17 18.49
C GLU A 462 -3.65 8.19 17.86
N ASN A 463 -3.65 8.04 16.53
CA ASN A 463 -2.66 7.26 15.78
C ASN A 463 -2.36 7.88 14.40
N ILE A 464 -1.25 7.44 13.79
CA ILE A 464 -0.72 7.96 12.52
C ILE A 464 -1.69 7.75 11.36
N VAL A 465 -2.40 6.61 11.29
CA VAL A 465 -3.28 6.31 10.15
C VAL A 465 -4.51 7.22 10.20
N ASP A 466 -5.16 7.37 11.35
CA ASP A 466 -6.29 8.30 11.49
C ASP A 466 -5.89 9.75 11.14
N ALA A 467 -4.67 10.16 11.52
CA ALA A 467 -4.12 11.48 11.17
C ALA A 467 -3.83 11.63 9.67
N GLN A 468 -3.35 10.58 8.99
CA GLN A 468 -3.18 10.55 7.53
C GLN A 468 -4.51 10.67 6.78
N PHE A 469 -5.60 10.19 7.37
CA PHE A 469 -6.96 10.26 6.83
C PHE A 469 -7.84 11.32 7.52
N SER A 470 -7.26 12.45 7.96
CA SER A 470 -7.99 13.55 8.60
C SER A 470 -7.71 14.90 7.96
N ALA A 471 -8.73 15.56 7.41
CA ALA A 471 -8.62 16.95 6.97
C ALA A 471 -8.42 17.91 8.15
N TYR A 472 -9.02 17.62 9.32
CA TYR A 472 -8.89 18.42 10.55
C TYR A 472 -7.43 18.50 10.99
N TYR A 473 -6.78 17.35 11.17
CA TYR A 473 -5.43 17.27 11.68
C TYR A 473 -4.40 17.87 10.70
N GLN A 474 -4.54 17.53 9.41
CA GLN A 474 -3.60 17.99 8.38
C GLN A 474 -3.64 19.52 8.23
N VAL A 475 -4.83 20.11 8.23
CA VAL A 475 -5.00 21.58 8.23
C VAL A 475 -4.47 22.18 9.53
N ALA A 476 -4.82 21.62 10.69
CA ALA A 476 -4.38 22.14 11.98
C ALA A 476 -2.84 22.18 12.11
N ASN A 477 -2.16 21.08 11.79
CA ASN A 477 -0.70 21.03 11.79
C ASN A 477 -0.10 22.01 10.77
N ALA A 478 -0.66 22.12 9.56
CA ALA A 478 -0.16 23.04 8.54
C ALA A 478 -0.35 24.53 8.93
N VAL A 479 -1.46 24.90 9.57
CA VAL A 479 -1.64 26.26 10.11
C VAL A 479 -0.64 26.56 11.21
N VAL A 480 -0.40 25.64 12.16
CA VAL A 480 0.49 25.88 13.30
C VAL A 480 1.96 25.84 12.90
N TYR A 481 2.41 24.77 12.23
CA TYR A 481 3.82 24.47 11.96
C TYR A 481 4.23 24.54 10.48
N GLY A 482 3.27 24.59 9.56
CA GLY A 482 3.51 24.48 8.12
C GLY A 482 3.33 23.06 7.57
N GLY A 483 3.18 22.96 6.26
CA GLY A 483 3.11 21.68 5.54
C GLY A 483 4.50 21.05 5.45
N THR A 484 4.73 19.95 6.17
CA THR A 484 6.05 19.31 6.20
C THR A 484 6.16 18.19 5.16
N HIS A 485 7.28 18.15 4.43
CA HIS A 485 7.57 17.16 3.38
C HIS A 485 8.20 15.87 3.97
N ASP A 486 7.82 15.54 5.20
CA ASP A 486 8.43 14.53 6.06
C ASP A 486 7.36 13.84 6.94
N MET A 487 7.80 13.09 7.96
CA MET A 487 6.90 12.47 8.95
C MET A 487 6.75 13.28 10.25
N ALA A 488 7.41 14.43 10.42
CA ALA A 488 7.47 15.19 11.67
C ALA A 488 6.11 15.77 12.10
N ALA A 489 5.13 15.84 11.19
CA ALA A 489 3.74 16.09 11.54
C ALA A 489 3.21 15.04 12.54
N TYR A 490 3.61 13.77 12.43
CA TYR A 490 3.03 12.66 13.20
C TYR A 490 3.57 12.50 14.61
N ASP A 491 4.63 13.22 14.97
CA ASP A 491 5.08 13.35 16.37
C ASP A 491 4.17 14.29 17.18
N ARG A 492 3.30 15.06 16.50
CA ARG A 492 2.50 16.16 17.08
C ARG A 492 1.02 15.80 17.33
N LEU A 493 0.65 14.51 17.31
CA LEU A 493 -0.73 14.05 17.56
C LEU A 493 -1.32 14.54 18.91
N LYS A 494 -0.44 14.79 19.88
CA LYS A 494 -0.78 15.25 21.23
C LYS A 494 -0.41 16.72 21.48
N ASP A 495 -0.01 17.45 20.45
CA ASP A 495 0.30 18.87 20.59
C ASP A 495 -0.98 19.69 20.87
N GLN A 496 -0.92 20.53 21.89
CA GLN A 496 -2.09 21.27 22.36
C GLN A 496 -2.55 22.33 21.34
N ALA A 497 -1.62 23.02 20.65
CA ALA A 497 -1.97 24.04 19.67
C ALA A 497 -2.59 23.42 18.40
N VAL A 498 -2.12 22.23 17.99
CA VAL A 498 -2.75 21.47 16.91
C VAL A 498 -4.17 21.03 17.30
N ARG A 499 -4.37 20.51 18.51
CA ARG A 499 -5.72 20.07 18.96
C ARG A 499 -6.71 21.23 19.08
N GLU A 500 -6.29 22.37 19.64
CA GLU A 500 -7.10 23.59 19.70
C GLU A 500 -7.42 24.18 18.31
N MET A 501 -6.58 23.92 17.31
CA MET A 501 -6.86 24.29 15.93
C MET A 501 -7.82 23.30 15.25
N CYS A 502 -7.74 21.99 15.56
CA CYS A 502 -8.73 21.00 15.11
C CYS A 502 -10.16 21.39 15.52
N ASP A 503 -10.36 21.86 16.75
CA ASP A 503 -11.66 22.29 17.28
C ASP A 503 -12.29 23.47 16.51
N LYS A 504 -11.47 24.22 15.76
CA LYS A 504 -11.90 25.36 14.94
C LYS A 504 -12.24 24.97 13.51
N ILE A 505 -11.97 23.73 13.09
CA ILE A 505 -12.15 23.28 11.70
C ILE A 505 -13.53 22.65 11.51
N GLU A 506 -14.23 23.08 10.46
CA GLU A 506 -15.48 22.48 9.97
C GLU A 506 -15.27 22.00 8.54
N CYS A 507 -15.48 20.71 8.27
CA CYS A 507 -15.52 20.20 6.91
C CYS A 507 -16.97 20.22 6.38
N VAL A 508 -17.18 20.67 5.13
CA VAL A 508 -18.50 20.66 4.46
C VAL A 508 -18.40 20.13 3.03
N VAL A 509 -19.52 19.61 2.50
CA VAL A 509 -19.63 19.16 1.10
C VAL A 509 -20.07 20.30 0.19
N ASP A 510 -19.47 20.37 -0.99
CA ASP A 510 -20.04 21.06 -2.16
C ASP A 510 -20.13 20.05 -3.31
N GLU A 511 -21.35 19.70 -3.70
CA GLU A 511 -21.64 18.70 -4.76
C GLU A 511 -21.23 19.20 -6.16
N GLY A 512 -20.91 20.50 -6.31
CA GLY A 512 -20.33 21.06 -7.54
C GLY A 512 -18.82 20.85 -7.66
N MET A 513 -18.12 20.63 -6.54
CA MET A 513 -16.66 20.43 -6.51
C MET A 513 -16.28 19.00 -6.91
N LYS A 514 -15.13 18.85 -7.57
CA LYS A 514 -14.62 17.60 -8.15
C LYS A 514 -13.12 17.43 -7.91
N GLY A 515 -12.57 16.25 -8.22
CA GLY A 515 -11.14 15.98 -8.13
C GLY A 515 -10.60 16.14 -6.71
N MET A 516 -9.41 16.72 -6.58
CA MET A 516 -8.79 16.99 -5.28
C MET A 516 -9.04 18.43 -4.79
N SER A 517 -9.87 19.20 -5.49
CA SER A 517 -10.16 20.61 -5.17
C SER A 517 -10.61 20.86 -3.73
N GLY A 518 -10.24 22.04 -3.20
CA GLY A 518 -10.55 22.47 -1.85
C GLY A 518 -10.75 23.97 -1.74
N ARG A 519 -11.73 24.39 -0.92
CA ARG A 519 -11.98 25.79 -0.58
C ARG A 519 -11.92 26.00 0.92
N MET A 520 -11.18 27.00 1.36
CA MET A 520 -11.01 27.34 2.77
C MET A 520 -11.57 28.75 3.05
N ASP A 521 -12.61 28.85 3.89
CA ASP A 521 -13.10 30.10 4.45
C ASP A 521 -12.57 30.27 5.89
N VAL A 522 -11.74 31.28 6.15
CA VAL A 522 -11.13 31.54 7.47
C VAL A 522 -11.83 32.72 8.13
N PHE A 523 -12.48 32.49 9.27
CA PHE A 523 -13.24 33.49 10.02
C PHE A 523 -12.37 34.13 11.10
N LEU A 524 -12.03 35.40 10.91
CA LEU A 524 -11.15 36.19 11.77
C LEU A 524 -11.98 37.09 12.70
N VAL A 525 -11.55 37.21 13.96
CA VAL A 525 -12.26 37.98 15.00
C VAL A 525 -11.41 39.06 15.66
N ASP A 526 -12.11 40.06 16.19
CA ASP A 526 -11.56 41.10 17.05
C ASP A 526 -11.42 40.67 18.53
N GLU A 527 -11.12 41.64 19.39
CA GLU A 527 -11.02 41.46 20.85
C GLU A 527 -12.35 41.17 21.56
N ASN A 528 -13.48 41.44 20.91
CA ASN A 528 -14.81 41.14 21.39
C ASN A 528 -15.30 39.75 20.93
N GLY A 529 -14.54 39.08 20.06
CA GLY A 529 -14.90 37.80 19.45
C GLY A 529 -15.88 37.93 18.27
N GLU A 530 -16.12 39.15 17.78
CA GLU A 530 -16.96 39.44 16.63
C GLU A 530 -16.22 39.20 15.32
N VAL A 531 -16.90 38.65 14.31
CA VAL A 531 -16.27 38.32 13.02
C VAL A 531 -16.10 39.60 12.20
N VAL A 532 -14.86 40.06 12.08
CA VAL A 532 -14.49 41.26 11.31
C VAL A 532 -14.14 40.96 9.85
N GLU A 533 -13.69 39.74 9.56
CA GLU A 533 -13.31 39.35 8.21
C GLU A 533 -13.49 37.83 7.96
N VAL A 534 -13.78 37.47 6.71
CA VAL A 534 -13.73 36.09 6.23
C VAL A 534 -12.77 36.03 5.04
N VAL A 535 -11.60 35.44 5.25
CA VAL A 535 -10.58 35.27 4.20
C VAL A 535 -10.87 33.97 3.46
N ARG A 536 -11.24 34.09 2.18
CA ARG A 536 -11.42 32.94 1.28
C ARG A 536 -10.15 32.63 0.51
N ARG A 537 -9.82 31.35 0.38
CA ARG A 537 -8.84 30.80 -0.54
C ARG A 537 -9.41 29.54 -1.20
N GLU A 538 -9.06 29.28 -2.45
CA GLU A 538 -9.53 28.11 -3.23
C GLU A 538 -8.35 27.51 -4.00
N MET A 539 -8.36 26.19 -4.18
CA MET A 539 -7.37 25.45 -4.96
C MET A 539 -8.08 24.42 -5.83
N GLY A 540 -7.75 24.42 -7.12
CA GLY A 540 -8.33 23.50 -8.10
C GLY A 540 -7.76 22.09 -7.99
N GLU A 541 -6.43 21.97 -8.04
CA GLU A 541 -5.72 20.69 -7.88
C GLU A 541 -4.42 20.94 -7.08
N PRO A 542 -3.99 19.98 -6.22
CA PRO A 542 -2.81 20.10 -5.38
C PRO A 542 -1.50 19.84 -6.11
N LEU A 543 -0.42 20.32 -5.50
CA LEU A 543 0.96 20.08 -5.92
C LEU A 543 1.22 18.58 -6.14
N GLY A 544 1.72 18.23 -7.32
CA GLY A 544 1.90 16.86 -7.82
C GLY A 544 1.00 16.50 -9.00
N GLU A 545 -0.19 17.10 -9.13
CA GLU A 545 -1.06 16.85 -10.30
C GLU A 545 -0.47 17.51 -11.57
N ARG A 546 -0.85 17.05 -12.78
CA ARG A 546 -0.34 17.60 -14.06
C ARG A 546 -0.45 19.14 -14.16
N SER A 547 -1.54 19.72 -13.66
CA SER A 547 -1.78 21.17 -13.68
C SER A 547 -0.99 21.96 -12.62
N HIS A 548 -0.38 21.28 -11.65
CA HIS A 548 0.41 21.86 -10.57
C HIS A 548 1.58 20.91 -10.22
N PRO A 549 2.57 20.73 -11.12
CA PRO A 549 3.52 19.62 -11.04
C PRO A 549 4.51 19.74 -9.88
N PHE A 550 4.82 18.60 -9.24
CA PHE A 550 5.89 18.49 -8.25
C PHE A 550 7.22 18.31 -8.99
N VAL A 551 7.93 19.41 -9.20
CA VAL A 551 9.13 19.47 -10.07
C VAL A 551 10.30 18.65 -9.55
N ARG A 552 11.19 18.24 -10.46
CA ARG A 552 12.34 17.35 -10.20
C ARG A 552 13.20 17.77 -9.01
N GLU A 553 13.44 19.07 -8.82
CA GLU A 553 14.20 19.60 -7.69
C GLU A 553 13.53 19.24 -6.35
N LYS A 554 12.20 19.31 -6.27
CA LYS A 554 11.42 18.95 -5.08
C LYS A 554 11.30 17.45 -4.87
N VAL A 555 11.28 16.67 -5.95
CA VAL A 555 11.43 15.21 -5.91
C VAL A 555 12.78 14.82 -5.30
N ASN A 556 13.87 15.49 -5.69
CA ASN A 556 15.20 15.27 -5.13
C ASN A 556 15.29 15.70 -3.65
N GLU A 557 14.72 16.86 -3.28
CA GLU A 557 14.63 17.29 -1.87
C GLU A 557 13.89 16.26 -1.00
N LYS A 558 12.72 15.77 -1.45
CA LYS A 558 11.95 14.72 -0.76
C LYS A 558 12.78 13.44 -0.62
N PHE A 559 13.44 13.00 -1.69
CA PHE A 559 14.27 11.80 -1.67
C PHE A 559 15.40 11.89 -0.65
N MET A 560 16.19 12.96 -0.67
CA MET A 560 17.30 13.14 0.28
C MET A 560 16.79 13.25 1.72
N GLY A 561 15.67 13.96 1.95
CA GLY A 561 15.04 14.05 3.27
C GLY A 561 14.56 12.69 3.84
N LEU A 562 14.17 11.74 2.98
CA LEU A 562 13.75 10.39 3.37
C LEU A 562 14.90 9.38 3.43
N MET A 563 15.91 9.52 2.57
CA MET A 563 17.01 8.55 2.41
C MET A 563 18.26 8.89 3.21
N GLY A 564 18.59 10.17 3.37
CA GLY A 564 19.72 10.65 4.17
C GLY A 564 19.72 10.09 5.60
N PRO A 565 18.58 10.10 6.34
CA PRO A 565 18.47 9.46 7.65
C PRO A 565 18.59 7.92 7.67
N VAL A 566 18.51 7.26 6.52
CA VAL A 566 18.53 5.78 6.40
C VAL A 566 19.89 5.27 5.90
N TYR A 567 20.48 5.90 4.89
CA TYR A 567 21.72 5.47 4.23
C TYR A 567 22.87 6.48 4.29
N GLY A 568 22.64 7.69 4.80
CA GLY A 568 23.57 8.81 4.70
C GLY A 568 23.54 9.52 3.35
N GLU A 569 24.02 10.76 3.31
CA GLU A 569 23.96 11.64 2.13
C GLU A 569 24.71 11.06 0.90
N GLU A 570 25.92 10.54 1.10
CA GLU A 570 26.78 10.03 0.01
C GLU A 570 26.13 8.86 -0.74
N ARG A 571 25.72 7.82 0.01
CA ARG A 571 25.06 6.64 -0.55
C ARG A 571 23.67 6.95 -1.09
N SER A 572 22.95 7.90 -0.51
CA SER A 572 21.68 8.40 -1.08
C SER A 572 21.92 9.06 -2.43
N GLY A 573 22.96 9.90 -2.55
CA GLY A 573 23.39 10.48 -3.83
C GLY A 573 23.79 9.43 -4.87
N GLU A 574 24.47 8.35 -4.46
CA GLU A 574 24.79 7.24 -5.37
C GLU A 574 23.52 6.50 -5.85
N ILE A 575 22.57 6.21 -4.96
CA ILE A 575 21.30 5.56 -5.30
C ILE A 575 20.52 6.42 -6.31
N MET A 576 20.42 7.74 -6.07
CA MET A 576 19.82 8.69 -7.01
C MET A 576 20.54 8.66 -8.38
N GLY A 577 21.87 8.72 -8.37
CA GLY A 577 22.68 8.67 -9.60
C GLY A 577 22.53 7.37 -10.40
N VAL A 578 22.35 6.22 -9.72
CA VAL A 578 22.05 4.96 -10.41
C VAL A 578 20.67 5.00 -11.07
N ILE A 579 19.62 5.46 -10.35
CA ILE A 579 18.25 5.53 -10.88
C ILE A 579 18.16 6.46 -12.10
N ASP A 580 18.78 7.63 -12.02
CA ASP A 580 18.79 8.63 -13.10
C ASP A 580 19.48 8.12 -14.39
N ASN A 581 20.28 7.06 -14.27
CA ASN A 581 21.01 6.44 -15.37
C ASN A 581 20.44 5.06 -15.78
N ILE A 582 19.38 4.57 -15.13
CA ILE A 582 18.64 3.39 -15.59
C ILE A 582 18.06 3.68 -16.99
N GLY A 583 18.50 2.90 -17.98
CA GLY A 583 18.03 3.00 -19.36
C GLY A 583 18.74 4.06 -20.23
N LYS A 584 19.92 4.54 -19.81
CA LYS A 584 20.82 5.33 -20.68
C LYS A 584 21.86 4.43 -21.34
N GLU A 585 22.11 4.64 -22.64
CA GLU A 585 23.13 3.88 -23.38
C GLU A 585 24.55 4.20 -22.87
N GLY A 586 25.30 3.16 -22.51
CA GLY A 586 26.72 3.27 -22.16
C GLY A 586 27.04 3.64 -20.71
N GLU A 587 26.04 3.76 -19.82
CA GLU A 587 26.25 4.09 -18.40
C GLU A 587 25.97 2.89 -17.47
N GLU A 588 26.65 2.83 -16.31
CA GLU A 588 26.64 1.71 -15.35
C GLU A 588 25.34 1.60 -14.51
N GLY A 589 24.20 2.05 -15.03
CA GLY A 589 22.88 2.02 -14.40
C GLY A 589 22.25 0.63 -14.36
N SER A 590 22.91 -0.32 -13.68
CA SER A 590 22.43 -1.70 -13.52
C SER A 590 21.43 -1.82 -12.35
N LEU A 591 20.31 -2.52 -12.58
CA LEU A 591 19.35 -2.87 -11.52
C LEU A 591 20.05 -3.57 -10.35
N LEU A 592 20.99 -4.48 -10.60
CA LEU A 592 21.69 -5.18 -9.51
C LEU A 592 22.47 -4.21 -8.61
N LYS A 593 23.10 -3.18 -9.19
CA LYS A 593 23.79 -2.14 -8.41
C LYS A 593 22.80 -1.37 -7.54
N LEU A 594 21.62 -1.01 -8.06
CA LEU A 594 20.57 -0.38 -7.26
C LEU A 594 20.14 -1.27 -6.10
N MET A 595 19.86 -2.56 -6.36
CA MET A 595 19.40 -3.50 -5.33
C MET A 595 20.49 -3.77 -4.27
N ASP A 596 21.77 -3.80 -4.65
CA ASP A 596 22.90 -3.88 -3.72
C ASP A 596 22.99 -2.62 -2.84
N LEU A 597 22.82 -1.43 -3.42
CA LEU A 597 22.86 -0.17 -2.69
C LEU A 597 21.69 0.03 -1.71
N VAL A 598 20.51 -0.56 -1.94
CA VAL A 598 19.36 -0.42 -1.02
C VAL A 598 19.22 -1.57 0.00
N ALA A 599 20.04 -2.63 -0.10
CA ALA A 599 19.88 -3.86 0.68
C ALA A 599 19.95 -3.67 2.21
N GLU A 600 21.07 -3.18 2.73
CA GLU A 600 21.28 -2.92 4.15
C GLU A 600 21.92 -1.54 4.34
N PRO A 601 21.49 -0.71 5.30
CA PRO A 601 22.20 0.51 5.65
C PRO A 601 23.61 0.17 6.19
N GLU A 602 24.51 1.15 6.20
CA GLU A 602 25.79 0.97 6.91
C GLU A 602 25.56 0.88 8.43
N LYS A 603 26.49 0.21 9.14
CA LYS A 603 26.37 -0.14 10.57
C LYS A 603 27.00 0.90 11.50
#